data_AF-A1T3X4-F1
#
_entry.id   AF-A1T3X4-F1
#
_cell.length_a   1.000
_cell.length_b   1.000
_cell.length_c   1.000
_cell.angle_alpha   90.00
_cell.angle_beta   90.00
_cell.angle_gamma   90.00
#
_symmetry.space_group_name_H-M   'P 1'
#
loop_
_entity.id
_entity.type
_entity.pdbx_description
1 polymer ?
#
loop_
_entity_poly.entity_id
_entity_poly.type
_entity_poly.pdbx_seq_one_letter_code
_entity_poly.pdbx_strand_id
1 'polypeptide(L)' 'MTALPPDPDPMDTPGEERAGGVRPGEAPPDSAQTRATANRDPAAGRNLTPRAVVTFVALGLFVALFAATGVYLVVQVLG' A
#
# COMPACT_ATOMS: atom_id res chain seq x y z
N MET A 1 7.49 -35.13 -28.60
CA MET A 1 8.49 -34.15 -28.15
C MET A 1 8.05 -32.79 -28.67
N THR A 2 7.95 -31.84 -27.76
CA THR A 2 7.36 -30.50 -27.91
C THR A 2 8.10 -29.65 -28.93
N ALA A 3 7.36 -29.06 -29.87
CA ALA A 3 7.86 -28.09 -30.83
C ALA A 3 8.34 -26.84 -30.11
N LEU A 4 9.58 -26.40 -30.39
CA LEU A 4 10.03 -25.06 -30.04
C LEU A 4 9.50 -24.11 -31.12
N PRO A 5 8.66 -23.10 -30.79
CA PRO A 5 8.24 -22.13 -31.80
C PRO A 5 9.48 -21.44 -32.39
N PRO A 6 9.54 -21.23 -33.72
CA PRO A 6 10.64 -20.47 -34.32
C PRO A 6 10.64 -19.06 -33.75
N ASP A 7 11.82 -18.57 -33.36
CA ASP A 7 12.01 -17.20 -32.86
C ASP A 7 11.57 -16.23 -33.98
N PRO A 8 10.52 -15.42 -33.79
CA PRO A 8 10.01 -14.56 -34.85
C PRO A 8 11.06 -13.49 -35.18
N ASP A 9 11.43 -13.38 -36.47
CA ASP A 9 12.33 -12.34 -36.96
C ASP A 9 11.67 -10.96 -36.69
N PRO A 10 12.34 -10.03 -35.97
CA PRO A 10 11.81 -8.69 -35.69
C PRO A 10 11.41 -7.90 -36.95
N MET A 11 11.99 -8.25 -38.10
CA MET A 11 11.70 -7.61 -39.38
C MET A 11 10.38 -8.08 -40.02
N ASP A 12 9.86 -9.23 -39.60
CA ASP A 12 8.63 -9.86 -40.13
C ASP A 12 7.44 -9.77 -39.15
N THR A 13 7.60 -9.04 -38.04
CA THR A 13 6.44 -8.68 -37.21
C THR A 13 5.66 -7.57 -37.91
N PRO A 14 4.36 -7.77 -38.24
CA PRO A 14 3.51 -6.68 -38.70
C PRO A 14 3.53 -5.61 -37.61
N GLY A 15 4.15 -4.46 -37.90
CA GLY A 15 4.29 -3.40 -36.92
C GLY A 15 2.92 -3.00 -36.42
N GLU A 16 2.64 -3.27 -35.14
CA GLU A 16 1.59 -2.55 -34.42
C GLU A 16 1.81 -1.07 -34.70
N GLU A 17 0.75 -0.34 -35.07
CA GLU A 17 0.81 1.10 -35.35
C GLU A 17 1.83 1.74 -34.42
N ARG A 18 2.93 2.28 -34.99
CA ARG A 18 4.06 2.87 -34.26
C ARG A 18 3.48 3.54 -33.03
N ALA A 19 3.68 2.91 -31.86
CA ALA A 19 3.08 3.32 -30.61
C ALA A 19 3.16 4.85 -30.58
N GLY A 20 1.99 5.49 -30.63
CA GLY A 20 1.84 6.93 -30.82
C GLY A 20 2.65 7.62 -29.74
N GLY A 21 3.91 7.88 -30.08
CA GLY A 21 4.93 8.27 -29.14
C GLY A 21 4.64 9.71 -28.82
N VAL A 22 3.80 9.92 -27.81
CA VAL A 22 3.77 11.22 -27.16
C VAL A 22 5.21 11.50 -26.75
N ARG A 23 5.78 12.60 -27.24
CA ARG A 23 7.12 13.01 -26.82
C ARG A 23 7.14 13.01 -25.30
N PRO A 24 8.23 12.58 -24.64
CA PRO A 24 8.36 12.77 -23.20
C PRO A 24 8.07 14.24 -22.84
N GLY A 25 6.93 14.50 -22.19
CA GLY A 25 6.37 15.84 -21.93
C GLY A 25 5.10 16.26 -22.70
N GLU A 26 4.58 15.45 -23.63
CA GLU A 26 3.34 15.75 -24.39
C GLU A 26 2.04 15.38 -23.66
N ALA A 27 2.12 14.56 -22.60
CA ALA A 27 1.12 14.63 -21.54
C ALA A 27 1.58 15.76 -20.61
N PRO A 28 0.88 16.92 -20.56
CA PRO A 28 1.12 17.86 -19.49
C PRO A 28 0.98 17.10 -18.19
N PRO A 29 1.96 17.12 -17.27
CA PRO A 29 1.65 16.70 -15.93
C PRO A 29 0.52 17.62 -15.44
N ASP A 30 -0.39 17.15 -14.60
CA ASP A 30 -1.40 18.00 -13.92
C ASP A 30 -0.76 19.11 -13.03
N SER A 31 0.56 19.26 -13.11
CA SER A 31 1.43 20.15 -12.37
C SER A 31 1.40 21.59 -12.88
N ALA A 32 0.23 22.22 -12.78
CA ALA A 32 0.07 23.67 -12.53
C ALA A 32 -1.40 24.04 -12.25
N GLN A 33 -2.25 23.09 -11.84
CA GLN A 33 -3.63 23.39 -11.54
C GLN A 33 -3.72 24.20 -10.23
N THR A 34 -4.26 25.42 -10.31
CA THR A 34 -4.63 26.24 -9.13
C THR A 34 -5.93 25.78 -8.49
N ARG A 35 -6.55 24.73 -9.04
CA ARG A 35 -7.81 24.14 -8.55
C ARG A 35 -7.65 22.63 -8.49
N ALA A 36 -8.14 22.05 -7.41
CA ALA A 36 -8.22 20.59 -7.30
C ALA A 36 -9.08 20.03 -8.44
N THR A 37 -8.69 18.87 -8.95
CA THR A 37 -9.46 18.08 -9.91
C THR A 37 -10.86 17.82 -9.33
N ALA A 38 -11.90 17.84 -10.17
CA ALA A 38 -13.27 17.50 -9.73
C ALA A 38 -13.41 16.03 -9.28
N ASN A 39 -12.36 15.23 -9.48
CA ASN A 39 -12.30 13.87 -8.99
C ASN A 39 -12.15 13.88 -7.48
N ARG A 40 -13.09 13.24 -6.78
CA ARG A 40 -13.03 13.12 -5.33
C ARG A 40 -11.89 12.19 -4.96
N ASP A 41 -10.93 12.69 -4.18
CA ASP A 41 -9.91 11.82 -3.60
C ASP A 41 -10.59 10.69 -2.80
N PRO A 42 -10.11 9.43 -2.95
CA PRO A 42 -10.61 8.35 -2.12
C PRO A 42 -10.39 8.75 -0.66
N ALA A 43 -11.49 8.89 0.09
CA ALA A 43 -11.40 9.15 1.52
C ALA A 43 -10.61 7.98 2.12
N ALA A 44 -9.53 8.29 2.85
CA ALA A 44 -8.85 7.30 3.67
C ALA A 44 -9.91 6.72 4.62
N GLY A 45 -10.39 5.52 4.31
CA GLY A 45 -11.36 4.83 5.13
C GLY A 45 -10.81 4.63 6.53
N ARG A 46 -11.70 4.43 7.51
CA ARG A 46 -11.26 3.96 8.83
C ARG A 46 -10.78 2.51 8.65
N ASN A 47 -9.51 2.37 8.26
CA ASN A 47 -8.88 1.10 7.90
C ASN A 47 -8.55 0.27 9.16
N LEU A 48 -9.56 0.04 10.00
CA LEU A 48 -9.48 -0.92 11.10
C LEU A 48 -9.52 -2.30 10.49
N THR A 49 -8.37 -2.72 9.96
CA THR A 49 -8.19 -4.10 9.54
C THR A 49 -8.35 -5.01 10.77
N PRO A 50 -8.89 -6.23 10.62
CA PRO A 50 -8.99 -7.17 11.74
C PRO A 50 -7.65 -7.37 12.46
N ARG A 51 -6.54 -7.32 11.73
CA ARG A 51 -5.18 -7.37 12.28
C ARG A 51 -4.90 -6.20 13.24
N ALA A 52 -5.23 -4.97 12.83
CA ALA A 52 -5.05 -3.80 13.69
C ALA A 52 -5.83 -3.93 15.00
N VAL A 53 -7.08 -4.40 14.94
CA VAL A 53 -7.90 -4.63 16.13
C VAL A 53 -7.26 -5.66 17.06
N VAL A 54 -6.82 -6.80 16.53
CA VAL A 54 -6.13 -7.85 17.30
C VAL A 54 -4.86 -7.30 17.96
N THR A 55 -4.07 -6.51 17.23
CA THR A 55 -2.85 -5.88 17.77
C THR A 55 -3.16 -4.96 18.94
N PHE A 56 -4.19 -4.10 18.83
CA PHE A 56 -4.56 -3.21 19.92
C PHE A 56 -5.09 -3.95 21.15
N VAL A 57 -5.87 -5.02 20.96
CA VAL A 57 -6.35 -5.86 22.06
C VAL A 57 -5.18 -6.54 22.77
N ALA A 58 -4.26 -7.15 22.02
CA ALA A 58 -3.09 -7.81 22.58
C ALA A 58 -2.20 -6.82 23.36
N LEU A 59 -1.97 -5.64 22.80
CA LEU A 59 -1.21 -4.58 23.46
C LEU A 59 -1.90 -4.08 24.73
N GLY A 60 -3.22 -3.89 24.70
CA GLY A 60 -4.00 -3.47 25.86
C GLY A 60 -3.93 -4.50 27.00
N LEU A 61 -4.05 -5.79 26.69
CA LEU A 61 -3.89 -6.87 27.67
C LEU A 61 -2.48 -6.89 28.26
N PHE A 62 -1.46 -6.74 27.43
CA PHE A 62 -0.06 -6.70 27.89
C PHE A 62 0.19 -5.56 28.87
N VAL A 63 -0.25 -4.34 28.53
CA VAL A 63 -0.12 -3.16 29.40
C VAL A 63 -0.88 -3.35 30.71
N ALA A 64 -2.11 -3.89 30.65
CA ALA A 64 -2.91 -4.14 31.84
C ALA A 64 -2.24 -5.14 32.79
N LEU A 65 -1.72 -6.25 32.25
CA LEU A 65 -0.99 -7.25 33.03
C LEU A 65 0.28 -6.66 33.64
N PHE A 66 1.07 -5.93 32.85
CA PHE A 66 2.28 -5.27 33.33
C PHE A 66 1.99 -4.31 34.49
N ALA A 67 0.96 -3.45 34.33
CA ALA A 67 0.56 -2.51 35.37
C ALA A 67 0.06 -3.25 36.63
N ALA A 68 -0.75 -4.28 36.48
CA ALA A 68 -1.25 -5.09 37.60
C ALA A 68 -0.09 -5.75 38.38
N THR A 69 0.87 -6.35 37.67
CA THR A 69 2.06 -6.93 38.30
C THR A 69 2.92 -5.87 38.99
N GLY A 70 3.12 -4.70 38.36
CA GLY A 70 3.86 -3.60 38.97
C GLY A 70 3.21 -3.12 40.27
N VAL A 71 1.90 -2.89 40.26
CA VAL A 71 1.14 -2.51 41.47
C VAL A 71 1.24 -3.60 42.54
N TYR A 72 1.09 -4.86 42.16
CA TYR A 72 1.22 -5.99 43.09
C TYR A 72 2.58 -6.01 43.78
N LEU A 73 3.67 -5.85 43.02
CA LEU A 73 5.03 -5.81 43.57
C LEU A 73 5.25 -4.60 44.48
N VAL A 74 4.73 -3.42 44.11
CA VAL A 74 4.83 -2.22 44.95
C VAL A 74 4.12 -2.43 46.29
N VAL A 75 2.92 -3.02 46.28
CA VAL A 75 2.18 -3.34 47.50
C VAL A 75 2.96 -4.35 48.35
N GLN A 76 3.56 -5.38 47.73
CA GLN A 76 4.33 -6.40 48.44
C GLN A 76 5.62 -5.84 49.09
N VAL A 77 6.26 -4.84 48.47
CA VAL A 77 7.51 -4.26 48.98
C VAL A 77 7.25 -3.20 50.06
N LEU A 78 6.14 -2.47 49.96
CA LEU A 78 5.80 -1.38 50.88
C LEU A 78 4.93 -1.79 52.07
N GLY A 79 4.24 -2.93 51.99
CA GLY A 79 3.43 -3.51 53.07
C GLY A 79 4.15 -4.64 53.79
#